data_AF-A0A7J3N0V4-F1
#
_entry.id   AF-A0A7J3N0V4-F1
#
_cell.length_a   1.000
_cell.length_b   1.000
_cell.length_c   1.000
_cell.angle_alpha   90.00
_cell.angle_beta   90.00
_cell.angle_gamma   90.00
#
_symmetry.space_group_name_H-M   'P 1'
#
loop_
_entity.id
_entity.type
_entity.pdbx_description
1 polymer ?
#
loop_
_entity_poly.entity_id
_entity_poly.type
_entity_poly.pdbx_seq_one_letter_code
_entity_poly.pdbx_strand_id
1 'polypeptide(L)' 'MPSHGSLTKAGKVRSQTPKISAKPKRNLVPRIRNRREYWIRQRKLQGLPVPTVVPPSSVPRKTSG' A
#
# COMPACT_ATOMS: atom_id res chain seq x y z
N MET A 1 -27.73 -41.50 9.86
CA MET A 1 -26.85 -40.56 9.13
C MET A 1 -26.01 -39.83 10.16
N PRO A 2 -24.67 -39.82 10.09
CA PRO A 2 -23.87 -39.06 11.04
C PRO A 2 -24.04 -37.56 10.74
N SER A 3 -24.63 -36.84 11.67
CA SER A 3 -25.00 -35.42 11.54
C SER A 3 -23.81 -34.46 11.68
N HIS A 4 -22.66 -34.95 12.17
CA HIS A 4 -21.51 -34.11 12.52
C HIS A 4 -20.26 -34.51 11.72
N GLY A 5 -19.78 -33.59 10.89
CA GLY A 5 -18.53 -33.72 10.13
C GLY A 5 -17.28 -33.39 10.97
N SER A 6 -16.10 -33.75 10.45
CA SER A 6 -14.83 -33.52 11.15
C SER A 6 -14.46 -32.04 11.24
N LEU A 7 -14.34 -31.53 12.47
CA LEU A 7 -13.92 -30.16 12.76
C LEU A 7 -12.42 -29.91 12.57
N THR A 8 -11.62 -30.96 12.34
CA THR A 8 -10.15 -30.91 12.27
C THR A 8 -9.59 -29.97 11.19
N LYS A 9 -10.36 -29.67 10.14
CA LYS A 9 -9.95 -28.79 9.04
C LYS A 9 -10.28 -27.31 9.29
N ALA A 10 -11.00 -26.98 10.36
CA ALA A 10 -11.39 -25.62 10.65
C ALA A 10 -10.15 -24.72 10.85
N GLY A 11 -10.03 -23.67 10.04
CA GLY A 11 -8.97 -22.67 10.18
C GLY A 11 -7.56 -23.10 9.76
N LYS A 12 -7.33 -24.36 9.32
CA LYS A 12 -6.01 -24.90 8.96
C LYS A 12 -5.20 -23.97 8.04
N VAL A 13 -5.82 -23.48 6.97
CA VAL A 13 -5.13 -22.62 5.99
C VAL A 13 -4.75 -21.27 6.60
N ARG A 14 -5.59 -20.71 7.46
CA ARG A 14 -5.35 -19.41 8.11
C ARG A 14 -4.23 -19.50 9.15
N SER A 15 -4.13 -20.60 9.91
CA SER A 15 -3.07 -20.81 10.90
C SER A 15 -1.74 -21.20 10.25
N GLN A 16 -1.77 -21.89 9.11
CA GLN A 16 -0.56 -22.22 8.32
C GLN A 16 0.06 -20.99 7.65
N THR A 17 -0.72 -19.92 7.40
CA THR A 17 -0.21 -18.73 6.72
C THR A 17 0.65 -17.88 7.68
N PRO A 18 1.96 -17.69 7.44
CA PRO A 18 2.82 -16.89 8.30
C PRO A 18 2.37 -15.42 8.31
N LYS A 19 2.37 -14.79 9.50
CA LYS A 19 1.96 -13.39 9.64
C LYS A 19 3.10 -12.46 9.21
N ILE A 20 2.92 -11.78 8.08
CA ILE A 20 3.85 -10.75 7.60
C ILE A 20 3.43 -9.38 8.17
N SER A 21 4.40 -8.57 8.60
CA SER A 21 4.15 -7.21 9.10
C SER A 21 3.73 -6.26 7.98
N ALA A 22 2.88 -5.28 8.30
CA ALA A 22 2.42 -4.30 7.33
C ALA A 22 3.56 -3.33 6.98
N LYS A 23 3.75 -3.05 5.68
CA LYS A 23 4.67 -1.99 5.23
C LYS A 23 4.14 -0.62 5.66
N PRO A 24 5.00 0.30 6.14
CA PRO A 24 4.58 1.64 6.49
C PRO A 24 4.04 2.38 5.26
N LYS A 25 2.84 2.96 5.40
CA LYS A 25 2.22 3.77 4.34
C LYS A 25 2.60 5.24 4.53
N ARG A 26 2.84 5.93 3.42
CA ARG A 26 3.24 7.36 3.36
C ARG A 26 2.42 8.12 2.32
N ASN A 27 1.15 7.74 2.20
CA ASN A 27 0.25 8.34 1.23
C ASN A 27 -0.07 9.78 1.65
N LEU A 28 -0.14 10.67 0.66
CA LEU A 28 -0.56 12.05 0.87
C LEU A 28 -2.05 12.10 1.21
N VAL A 29 -2.45 13.14 1.94
CA VAL A 29 -3.87 13.47 2.19
C VAL A 29 -4.62 13.58 0.86
N PRO A 30 -5.90 13.12 0.75
CA PRO A 30 -6.61 13.03 -0.52
C PRO A 30 -6.61 14.31 -1.36
N ARG A 31 -6.77 15.49 -0.74
CA ARG A 31 -6.74 16.79 -1.42
C ARG A 31 -5.40 17.04 -2.12
N ILE A 32 -4.28 16.75 -1.45
CA ILE A 32 -2.93 16.95 -2.00
C ILE A 32 -2.65 15.90 -3.08
N ARG A 33 -3.03 14.64 -2.82
CA ARG A 33 -2.88 13.54 -3.78
C ARG A 33 -3.61 13.85 -5.09
N ASN A 34 -4.88 14.22 -5.01
CA ASN A 34 -5.70 14.49 -6.20
C ASN A 34 -5.18 15.67 -7.02
N ARG A 35 -4.74 16.75 -6.35
CA ARG A 35 -4.10 17.90 -7.01
C ARG A 35 -2.83 17.48 -7.76
N ARG A 36 -1.98 16.68 -7.11
CA ARG A 36 -0.74 16.17 -7.71
C ARG A 36 -1.01 15.27 -8.90
N GLU A 37 -1.93 14.31 -8.78
CA GLU A 37 -2.29 13.40 -9.88
C GLU A 37 -2.89 14.14 -11.08
N TYR A 38 -3.73 15.16 -10.82
CA TYR A 38 -4.25 16.02 -11.87
C TYR A 38 -3.12 16.72 -12.62
N TRP A 39 -2.19 17.35 -11.91
CA TRP A 39 -1.06 18.05 -12.50
C TRP A 39 -0.13 17.11 -13.28
N ILE A 40 0.17 15.92 -12.74
CA ILE A 40 0.96 14.88 -13.43
C ILE A 40 0.27 14.49 -14.75
N ARG A 41 -1.04 14.28 -14.72
CA ARG A 41 -1.81 13.92 -15.92
C ARG A 41 -1.75 15.01 -16.98
N GLN A 42 -1.95 16.28 -16.60
CA GLN A 42 -1.88 17.41 -17.53
C GLN A 42 -0.49 17.53 -18.18
N ARG A 43 0.59 17.39 -17.40
CA ARG A 43 1.95 17.40 -17.96
C ARG A 43 2.22 16.26 -18.94
N LYS A 44 1.75 15.04 -18.62
CA LYS A 44 1.87 13.89 -19.53
C LYS A 44 1.14 14.14 -20.85
N LEU A 45 -0.05 14.72 -20.80
CA LEU A 45 -0.81 15.07 -22.01
C LEU A 45 -0.07 16.08 -22.89
N GLN A 46 0.66 17.00 -22.27
CA GLN A 46 1.48 18.01 -22.96
C GLN A 46 2.85 17.48 -23.41
N GLY A 47 3.20 16.21 -23.12
CA GLY A 47 4.52 15.65 -23.43
C GLY A 47 5.66 16.18 -22.55
N LEU A 48 5.34 16.91 -21.47
CA LEU A 48 6.36 17.45 -20.57
C LEU A 48 6.90 16.36 -19.63
N PRO A 49 8.18 16.44 -19.25
CA PRO A 49 8.74 15.56 -18.24
C PRO A 49 8.00 15.77 -16.91
N VAL A 50 7.47 14.67 -16.36
CA VAL A 50 6.93 14.66 -15.01
C VAL A 50 8.08 14.39 -14.04
N PRO A 51 8.16 15.10 -12.90
CA PRO A 51 9.13 14.73 -11.88
C PRO A 51 8.84 13.29 -11.49
N THR A 52 9.80 12.40 -11.75
CA THR A 52 9.88 11.07 -11.15
C THR A 52 10.20 11.28 -9.67
N VAL A 53 9.24 11.82 -8.93
CA VAL A 53 9.36 12.01 -7.49
C VAL A 53 9.63 10.62 -6.96
N VAL A 54 10.87 10.43 -6.51
CA VAL A 54 11.30 9.21 -5.85
C VAL A 54 10.23 8.88 -4.83
N PRO A 55 9.69 7.65 -4.82
CA PRO A 55 8.74 7.26 -3.82
C PRO A 55 9.31 7.67 -2.46
N PRO A 56 8.58 8.38 -1.58
CA PRO A 56 9.12 8.88 -0.30
C PRO A 56 9.61 7.80 0.69
N SER A 57 9.89 6.57 0.21
CA SER A 57 10.60 5.51 0.92
C SER A 57 12.09 5.76 0.93
N SER A 58 12.60 6.66 0.10
CA SER A 58 14.02 7.05 0.06
C SER A 58 14.35 8.30 0.88
N VAL A 59 13.36 8.95 1.51
CA VAL A 59 13.62 10.08 2.41
C VAL A 59 13.68 9.52 3.83
N PRO A 60 14.87 9.24 4.39
CA PRO A 60 14.97 8.88 5.79
C PRO A 60 14.35 10.01 6.64
N ARG A 61 13.61 9.65 7.70
CA ARG A 61 13.15 10.66 8.67
C ARG A 61 14.39 11.38 9.17
N LYS A 62 14.39 12.72 9.07
CA LYS A 62 15.34 13.54 9.81
C LYS A 62 15.07 13.25 11.29
N THR A 63 15.91 12.43 11.91
CA THR A 63 15.89 12.22 13.36
C THR A 63 16.33 13.54 13.99
N SER A 64 15.36 14.33 14.46
CA SER A 64 15.66 15.40 15.42
C SER A 64 15.99 14.70 16.74
N GLY A 65 17.29 14.64 17.06
CA GLY A 65 17.76 14.42 18.43
C GLY A 65 17.48 15.64 19.30
#